data_AF-A0A419EPN9-F1
#
_entry.id   AF-A0A419EPN9-F1
#
_cell.length_a   1.000
_cell.length_b   1.000
_cell.length_c   1.000
_cell.angle_alpha   90.00
_cell.angle_beta   90.00
_cell.angle_gamma   90.00
#
_symmetry.space_group_name_H-M   'P 1'
#
loop_
_entity.id
_entity.type
_entity.pdbx_description
1 polymer ?
#
loop_
_entity_poly.entity_id
_entity_poly.type
_entity_poly.pdbx_seq_one_letter_code
_entity_poly.pdbx_strand_id
1 'polypeptide(L)'
;MRKLFLLLMIFCFLPVLLMGQNVLSNAGFENGDLDGNGIPDDWIGYAQTGASLELINDSLAAYSGSSWVKCTSTSGGYYLLY
;
A
#
# COMPACT_ATOMS: atom_id res chain seq x y z
N MET A 1 7.68 -9.00 41.07
CA MET A 1 7.86 -10.13 40.12
C MET A 1 7.03 -10.00 38.84
N ARG A 2 5.72 -9.70 38.90
CA ARG A 2 4.88 -9.50 37.69
C ARG A 2 5.35 -8.39 36.73
N LYS A 3 5.81 -7.24 37.24
CA LYS A 3 6.23 -6.10 36.41
C LYS A 3 7.51 -6.36 35.61
N LEU A 4 8.47 -7.10 36.18
CA LEU A 4 9.73 -7.47 35.51
C LEU A 4 9.48 -8.50 34.40
N PHE A 5 8.57 -9.45 34.64
CA PHE A 5 8.17 -10.43 33.63
C PHE A 5 7.44 -9.78 32.45
N LEU A 6 6.57 -8.79 32.70
CA LEU A 6 5.89 -8.02 31.65
C LEU A 6 6.88 -7.19 30.82
N LEU A 7 7.86 -6.57 31.47
CA LEU A 7 8.91 -5.78 30.81
C LEU A 7 9.77 -6.67 29.89
N LEU A 8 10.11 -7.88 30.35
CA LEU A 8 10.90 -8.84 29.58
C LEU A 8 10.14 -9.33 28.33
N MET A 9 8.84 -9.59 28.47
CA MET A 9 7.97 -9.94 27.32
C MET A 9 7.94 -8.81 26.29
N ILE A 10 7.73 -7.56 26.72
CA ILE A 10 7.72 -6.41 25.80
C ILE A 10 9.06 -6.29 25.07
N PHE A 11 10.19 -6.43 25.77
CA PHE A 11 11.52 -6.35 25.15
C PHE A 11 11.80 -7.49 24.15
N CYS A 12 11.24 -8.67 24.37
CA CYS A 12 11.37 -9.81 23.46
C CYS A 12 10.46 -9.71 22.22
N PHE A 13 9.29 -9.07 22.33
CA PHE A 13 8.33 -8.97 21.22
C PHE A 13 8.39 -7.63 20.45
N LEU A 14 8.96 -6.57 21.03
CA LEU A 14 9.15 -5.28 20.35
C LEU A 14 9.91 -5.40 19.01
N PRO A 15 11.00 -6.19 18.91
CA PRO A 15 11.74 -6.32 17.66
C PRO A 15 10.89 -6.98 16.56
N VAL A 16 10.07 -7.98 16.93
CA VAL A 16 9.20 -8.71 15.99
C VAL A 16 8.08 -7.82 15.46
N LEU A 17 7.60 -6.85 16.26
CA LEU A 17 6.59 -5.89 15.84
C LEU A 17 7.11 -4.83 14.87
N LEU A 18 8.42 -4.53 14.90
CA LEU A 18 9.06 -3.52 14.04
C LEU A 18 9.63 -4.09 12.73
N MET A 19 9.92 -5.39 12.68
CA MET A 19 10.42 -6.04 11.46
C MET A 19 9.27 -6.42 10.53
N GLY A 20 8.90 -5.50 9.64
CA GLY A 20 7.89 -5.74 8.61
C GLY A 20 6.95 -4.57 8.33
N GLN A 21 7.15 -3.42 8.99
CA GLN A 21 6.32 -2.25 8.73
C GLN A 21 6.70 -1.65 7.37
N ASN A 22 5.73 -1.55 6.47
CA ASN A 22 5.94 -0.91 5.18
C ASN A 22 6.25 0.58 5.40
N VAL A 23 7.32 1.07 4.76
CA VAL A 23 7.73 2.48 4.85
C VAL A 23 6.86 3.40 3.99
N LEU A 24 6.13 2.84 3.03
CA LEU A 24 5.18 3.56 2.20
C LEU A 24 3.84 3.69 2.95
N SER A 25 3.37 4.93 3.05
CA SER A 25 1.97 5.22 3.37
C SER A 25 1.07 4.54 2.34
N ASN A 26 -0.04 3.95 2.82
CA ASN A 26 -1.02 3.29 1.97
C ASN A 26 -0.45 2.28 0.95
N ALA A 27 0.56 1.49 1.35
CA ALA A 27 1.23 0.56 0.43
C ALA A 27 0.31 -0.50 -0.22
N GLY A 28 -0.83 -0.79 0.42
CA GLY A 28 -1.86 -1.71 -0.07
C GLY A 28 -3.01 -1.03 -0.80
N PHE A 29 -2.97 0.29 -1.02
CA PHE A 29 -4.02 1.07 -1.69
C PHE A 29 -5.40 1.10 -0.99
N GLU A 30 -5.51 0.55 0.21
CA GLU A 30 -6.77 0.45 0.95
C GLU A 30 -7.35 1.79 1.42
N ASN A 31 -6.56 2.87 1.42
CA ASN A 31 -7.07 4.21 1.70
C ASN A 31 -7.89 4.80 0.54
N GLY A 32 -7.97 4.11 -0.60
CA GLY A 32 -8.83 4.50 -1.72
C GLY A 32 -8.31 5.73 -2.48
N ASP A 33 -9.21 6.39 -3.21
CA ASP A 33 -9.02 7.68 -3.89
C ASP A 33 -10.15 8.61 -3.39
N LEU A 34 -9.91 9.31 -2.28
CA LEU A 34 -10.96 10.08 -1.59
C LEU A 34 -11.21 11.44 -2.24
N ASP A 35 -10.22 11.99 -2.94
CA ASP A 35 -10.34 13.26 -3.65
C ASP A 35 -10.84 13.10 -5.10
N GLY A 36 -10.92 11.86 -5.60
CA GLY A 36 -11.49 11.48 -6.89
C GLY A 36 -10.57 11.84 -8.07
N ASN A 37 -9.26 11.93 -7.85
CA ASN A 37 -8.30 12.31 -8.87
C ASN A 37 -7.81 11.12 -9.74
N GLY A 38 -8.26 9.91 -9.44
CA GLY A 38 -7.93 8.66 -10.12
C GLY A 38 -6.69 7.94 -9.56
N ILE A 39 -6.05 8.50 -8.54
CA ILE A 39 -4.82 7.99 -7.90
C ILE A 39 -5.14 7.65 -6.44
N PRO A 40 -4.64 6.53 -5.92
CA PRO A 40 -4.83 6.23 -4.50
C PRO A 40 -4.23 7.32 -3.59
N ASP A 41 -4.92 7.65 -2.51
CA ASP A 41 -4.46 8.57 -1.48
C ASP A 41 -3.07 8.17 -0.98
N ASP A 42 -2.25 9.17 -0.65
CA ASP A 42 -0.85 9.04 -0.25
C ASP A 42 0.13 8.55 -1.34
N TRP A 43 -0.33 8.46 -2.59
CA TRP A 43 0.52 8.20 -3.76
C TRP A 43 0.55 9.38 -4.74
N ILE A 44 1.61 9.47 -5.52
CA ILE A 44 1.76 10.43 -6.61
C ILE A 44 1.75 9.66 -7.94
N GLY A 45 0.78 9.99 -8.79
CA GLY A 45 0.63 9.43 -10.12
C GLY A 45 1.25 10.31 -11.20
N TYR A 46 2.03 9.71 -12.11
CA TYR A 46 2.53 10.39 -13.30
C TYR A 46 2.29 9.54 -14.55
N ALA A 47 1.20 9.87 -15.26
CA ALA A 47 0.87 9.25 -16.53
C ALA A 47 1.85 9.69 -17.62
N GLN A 48 2.35 8.75 -18.41
CA GLN A 48 3.05 9.04 -19.66
C GLN A 48 2.14 8.69 -20.83
N THR A 49 2.48 9.21 -22.01
CA THR A 49 1.72 8.93 -23.23
C THR A 49 1.49 7.44 -23.42
N GLY A 50 0.22 7.06 -23.56
CA GLY A 50 -0.19 5.68 -23.81
C GLY A 50 -0.32 4.80 -22.58
N ALA A 51 -0.28 5.35 -21.36
CA ALA A 51 -0.54 4.61 -20.13
C ALA A 51 -1.63 5.26 -19.26
N SER A 52 -2.37 4.42 -18.53
CA SER A 52 -3.41 4.84 -17.58
C SER A 52 -3.39 3.97 -16.33
N LEU A 53 -3.81 4.55 -15.21
CA LEU A 53 -4.00 3.87 -13.94
C LEU A 53 -5.50 3.87 -13.60
N GLU A 54 -5.98 2.80 -12.98
CA GLU A 54 -7.32 2.68 -12.41
C GLU A 54 -7.21 2.02 -11.03
N LEU A 55 -7.84 2.60 -10.02
CA LEU A 55 -8.01 1.96 -8.71
C LEU A 55 -9.22 1.03 -8.76
N ILE A 56 -9.00 -0.24 -8.46
CA ILE A 56 -10.02 -1.29 -8.45
C ILE A 56 -10.29 -1.69 -7.00
N ASN A 57 -11.57 -1.80 -6.62
CA ASN A 57 -12.01 -2.41 -5.37
C ASN A 57 -12.65 -3.77 -5.67
N ASP A 58 -11.85 -4.83 -5.57
CA ASP A 58 -12.27 -6.21 -5.74
C ASP A 58 -11.38 -7.14 -4.90
N SER A 59 -11.90 -7.57 -3.75
CA SER A 59 -11.20 -8.46 -2.82
C SER A 59 -10.96 -9.87 -3.35
N LEU A 60 -11.64 -10.30 -4.43
CA LEU A 60 -11.43 -11.62 -5.02
C LEU A 60 -10.18 -11.66 -5.90
N ALA A 61 -9.78 -10.51 -6.45
CA ALA A 61 -8.61 -10.36 -7.31
C ALA A 61 -7.41 -9.75 -6.59
N ALA A 62 -7.63 -9.08 -5.46
CA ALA A 62 -6.57 -8.45 -4.67
C ALA A 62 -5.62 -9.49 -4.05
N TYR A 63 -4.32 -9.18 -4.02
CA TYR A 63 -3.32 -9.99 -3.30
C TYR A 63 -3.54 -9.95 -1.78
N SER A 64 -3.96 -8.80 -1.26
CA SER A 64 -4.27 -8.55 0.14
C SER A 64 -5.31 -7.43 0.21
N GLY A 65 -6.24 -7.50 1.17
CA GLY A 65 -7.27 -6.48 1.33
C GLY A 65 -8.33 -6.54 0.23
N SER A 66 -8.73 -5.37 -0.26
CA SER A 66 -9.81 -5.20 -1.24
C SER A 66 -9.39 -4.37 -2.44
N SER A 67 -8.38 -3.52 -2.28
CA SER A 67 -8.01 -2.51 -3.27
C SER A 67 -6.72 -2.88 -3.99
N TRP A 68 -6.66 -2.61 -5.28
CA TRP A 68 -5.46 -2.79 -6.10
C TRP A 68 -5.48 -1.84 -7.29
N VAL A 69 -4.30 -1.53 -7.83
CA VAL A 69 -4.18 -0.65 -8.99
C VAL A 69 -3.97 -1.46 -10.26
N LYS A 70 -4.72 -1.10 -11.31
CA LYS A 70 -4.56 -1.62 -12.66
C LYS A 70 -3.83 -0.59 -13.51
N CYS A 71 -2.66 -0.95 -14.01
CA CYS A 71 -1.94 -0.17 -15.01
C CYS A 71 -2.19 -0.75 -16.40
N THR A 72 -2.73 0.05 -17.32
CA THR A 72 -2.87 -0.32 -18.73
C THR A 72 -1.89 0.52 -19.54
N SER A 73 -1.15 -0.11 -20.45
CA SER A 73 -0.16 0.59 -21.26
C SER A 73 -0.10 0.05 -22.70
N THR A 74 0.14 0.96 -23.64
CA THR A 74 0.55 0.61 -25.01
C THR A 74 2.03 0.21 -25.05
N SER A 75 2.47 -0.48 -26.11
CA SER A 75 3.88 -0.87 -26.27
C SER A 75 4.82 0.34 -26.14
N GLY A 76 5.71 0.31 -25.14
CA GLY A 76 6.65 1.39 -24.83
C GLY A 76 6.12 2.50 -23.91
N GLY A 77 4.83 2.49 -23.58
CA GLY A 77 4.26 3.37 -22.56
C GLY A 77 4.56 2.88 -21.15
N TYR A 78 4.56 3.79 -20.18
CA TYR A 78 4.75 3.46 -18.77
C TYR A 78 3.95 4.41 -17.87
N TYR A 79 3.68 3.97 -16.65
CA TYR A 79 3.06 4.78 -15.62
C TYR A 79 3.98 4.76 -14.40
N LEU A 80 4.28 5.91 -13.82
CA LEU A 80 5.03 5.99 -12.56
C LEU A 80 4.04 6.22 -11.42
N LEU A 81 4.15 5.39 -10.38
CA LEU A 81 3.38 5.48 -9.15
C LEU A 81 4.38 5.33 -7.99
N TYR A 82 4.49 6.37 -7.15
CA TYR A 82 5.46 6.43 -6.04
C TYR A 82 5.00 7.31 -4.88
#